data_AF-R5AL86-F1
#
_entry.id   AF-R5AL86-F1
#
_cell.length_a   1.000
_cell.length_b   1.000
_cell.length_c   1.000
_cell.angle_alpha   90.00
_cell.angle_beta   90.00
_cell.angle_gamma   90.00
#
_symmetry.space_group_name_H-M   'P 1'
#
loop_
_entity.id
_entity.type
_entity.pdbx_description
1 polymer ?
#
loop_
_entity_poly.entity_id
_entity_poly.type
_entity_poly.pdbx_seq_one_letter_code
_entity_poly.pdbx_strand_id
1 'polypeptide(L)'
;METHRRHCPACFAPLGLFERRCPDCGYDGKPDAVQRIPLGTRLQGRYRVGRALNGAYLGFDSETGERVRLEPYYGNDRTAFFRRADALLRVSDCVGLIAVTDAFEDAGAAFCVHAMPEGVPLPLRPFPLTEKELLTALNDAADALLVLHSIPIPHGSLTADRVYVSSDGRARLLTAAAPGGGIADDLRMLGLLFLPVHGTIHKRFDTVLEGLAAGRYTSALELRHALGCLADGRSA
;
A
#
# COMPACT_ATOMS: atom_id res chain seq x y z
N MET A 1 5.01 -39.69 8.40
CA MET A 1 3.65 -39.52 7.87
C MET A 1 3.16 -38.17 8.35
N GLU A 2 3.56 -37.13 7.63
CA GLU A 2 3.29 -35.74 8.01
C GLU A 2 1.81 -35.49 7.75
N THR A 3 1.02 -35.50 8.80
CA THR A 3 -0.40 -35.20 8.72
C THR A 3 -0.51 -33.82 8.08
N HIS A 4 -1.13 -33.73 6.91
CA HIS A 4 -1.39 -32.47 6.22
C HIS A 4 -2.23 -31.57 7.13
N ARG A 5 -1.57 -30.82 8.01
CA ARG A 5 -2.20 -29.86 8.91
C ARG A 5 -2.77 -28.77 8.04
N ARG A 6 -4.10 -28.71 7.96
CA ARG A 6 -4.78 -27.55 7.38
C ARG A 6 -4.42 -26.34 8.23
N HIS A 7 -4.35 -25.17 7.61
CA HIS A 7 -4.13 -23.92 8.32
C HIS A 7 -5.23 -22.94 7.92
N CYS A 8 -5.62 -22.08 8.86
CA CYS A 8 -6.66 -21.09 8.64
C CYS A 8 -6.23 -20.09 7.55
N PRO A 9 -7.02 -19.88 6.50
CA PRO A 9 -6.68 -18.90 5.46
C PRO A 9 -6.73 -17.43 5.94
N ALA A 10 -7.27 -17.15 7.12
CA ALA A 10 -7.40 -15.79 7.65
C ALA A 10 -6.36 -15.43 8.72
N CYS A 11 -5.90 -16.38 9.53
CA CYS A 11 -4.90 -16.13 10.58
C CYS A 11 -3.66 -17.05 10.49
N PHE A 12 -3.70 -18.07 9.63
CA PHE A 12 -2.68 -19.11 9.44
C PHE A 12 -2.39 -20.01 10.63
N ALA A 13 -3.24 -20.00 11.66
CA ALA A 13 -3.20 -20.99 12.72
C ALA A 13 -3.48 -22.41 12.19
N PRO A 14 -2.89 -23.47 12.78
CA PRO A 14 -3.26 -24.84 12.48
C PRO A 14 -4.76 -25.07 12.72
N LEU A 15 -5.42 -25.77 11.79
CA LEU A 15 -6.81 -26.18 11.90
C LEU A 15 -6.92 -27.69 12.06
N GLY A 16 -7.82 -28.12 12.92
CA GLY A 16 -8.28 -29.51 13.02
C GLY A 16 -9.03 -29.95 11.75
N LEU A 17 -9.04 -31.26 11.49
CA LEU A 17 -9.66 -31.85 10.29
C LEU A 17 -11.16 -31.53 10.12
N PHE A 18 -11.86 -31.28 11.23
CA PHE A 18 -13.32 -31.10 11.28
C PHE A 18 -13.74 -29.69 11.74
N GLU A 19 -12.79 -28.76 11.86
CA GLU A 19 -13.10 -27.39 12.28
C GLU A 19 -13.80 -26.62 11.17
N ARG A 20 -15.08 -26.29 11.41
CA ARG A 20 -15.89 -25.47 10.49
C ARG A 20 -15.68 -23.97 10.65
N ARG A 21 -15.22 -23.52 11.82
CA ARG A 21 -14.75 -22.16 12.07
C ARG A 21 -13.41 -22.25 12.77
N CYS A 22 -12.50 -21.35 12.43
CA CYS A 22 -11.22 -21.25 13.10
C CYS A 22 -11.43 -20.88 14.57
N PRO A 23 -10.89 -21.66 15.53
CA PRO A 23 -11.00 -21.33 16.95
C PRO A 23 -10.23 -20.04 17.31
N ASP A 24 -9.17 -19.73 16.58
CA ASP A 24 -8.28 -18.61 16.91
C ASP A 24 -8.79 -17.26 16.40
N CYS A 25 -9.46 -17.23 15.25
CA CYS A 25 -9.92 -15.97 14.65
C CYS A 25 -11.38 -15.96 14.19
N GLY A 26 -12.11 -17.07 14.37
CA GLY A 26 -13.54 -17.17 14.04
C GLY A 26 -13.87 -17.28 12.54
N TYR A 27 -12.87 -17.28 11.65
CA TYR A 27 -13.10 -17.35 10.20
C TYR A 27 -13.83 -18.64 9.81
N ASP A 28 -14.87 -18.52 8.97
CA ASP A 28 -15.79 -19.62 8.64
C ASP A 28 -15.35 -20.47 7.44
N GLY A 29 -14.17 -20.19 6.90
CA GLY A 29 -13.57 -20.96 5.80
C GLY A 29 -14.14 -20.65 4.42
N LYS A 30 -15.10 -19.70 4.30
CA LYS A 30 -15.67 -19.35 2.99
C LYS A 30 -14.79 -18.34 2.26
N PRO A 31 -14.39 -18.62 1.00
CA PRO A 31 -13.66 -17.64 0.21
C PRO A 31 -14.53 -16.41 -0.06
N ASP A 32 -13.87 -15.25 -0.18
CA ASP A 32 -14.52 -14.04 -0.65
C ASP A 32 -14.98 -14.21 -2.11
N ALA A 33 -16.13 -13.65 -2.49
CA ALA A 33 -16.70 -13.83 -3.83
C ALA A 33 -15.78 -13.36 -4.98
N VAL A 34 -14.87 -12.42 -4.68
CA VAL A 34 -13.89 -11.86 -5.63
C VAL A 34 -12.59 -12.65 -5.71
N GLN A 35 -12.43 -13.70 -4.91
CA GLN A 35 -11.21 -14.48 -4.80
C GLN A 35 -11.00 -15.41 -6.01
N ARG A 36 -10.09 -15.03 -6.91
CA ARG A 36 -9.72 -15.81 -8.10
C ARG A 36 -8.76 -16.96 -7.78
N ILE A 37 -7.85 -16.76 -6.83
CA ILE A 37 -6.87 -17.77 -6.43
C ILE A 37 -7.42 -18.55 -5.22
N PRO A 38 -7.58 -19.88 -5.30
CA PRO A 38 -8.15 -20.67 -4.21
C PRO A 38 -7.42 -20.51 -2.88
N LEU A 39 -8.16 -20.55 -1.77
CA LEU A 39 -7.59 -20.52 -0.41
C LEU A 39 -6.61 -21.69 -0.22
N GLY A 40 -5.46 -21.41 0.39
CA GLY A 40 -4.42 -22.39 0.67
C GLY A 40 -3.52 -22.73 -0.51
N THR A 41 -3.75 -22.16 -1.70
CA THR A 41 -2.84 -22.29 -2.86
C THR A 41 -1.44 -21.88 -2.45
N ARG A 42 -0.43 -22.67 -2.83
CA ARG A 42 0.97 -22.40 -2.54
C ARG A 42 1.66 -21.89 -3.80
N LEU A 43 1.87 -20.58 -3.86
CA LEU A 43 2.55 -19.90 -4.96
C LEU A 43 4.06 -19.98 -4.78
N GLN A 44 4.80 -20.26 -5.85
CA GLN A 44 6.26 -20.44 -5.88
C GLN A 44 6.77 -21.44 -4.84
N GLY A 45 5.94 -22.39 -4.40
CA GLY A 45 6.31 -23.31 -3.31
C GLY A 45 6.56 -22.62 -1.95
N ARG A 46 6.31 -21.30 -1.82
CA ARG A 46 6.67 -20.50 -0.64
C ARG A 46 5.47 -19.79 -0.03
N TYR A 47 4.71 -19.05 -0.84
CA TYR A 47 3.64 -18.18 -0.39
C TYR A 47 2.31 -18.89 -0.36
N ARG A 48 1.72 -19.05 0.82
CA ARG A 48 0.39 -19.65 0.96
C ARG A 48 -0.68 -18.56 0.92
N VAL A 49 -1.60 -18.67 -0.03
CA VAL A 49 -2.70 -17.73 -0.23
C VAL A 49 -3.77 -17.90 0.85
N GLY A 50 -4.13 -16.79 1.47
CA GLY A 50 -5.20 -16.65 2.44
C GLY A 50 -6.44 -15.95 1.85
N ARG A 51 -7.26 -15.36 2.73
CA ARG A 51 -8.46 -14.61 2.36
C ARG A 51 -8.14 -13.38 1.49
N ALA A 52 -9.15 -12.87 0.78
CA ALA A 52 -8.98 -11.65 0.02
C ALA A 52 -8.83 -10.42 0.93
N LEU A 53 -8.09 -9.45 0.42
CA LEU A 53 -7.96 -8.08 0.90
C LEU A 53 -8.45 -7.15 -0.22
N ASN A 54 -8.46 -5.84 0.01
CA ASN A 54 -8.78 -4.88 -1.04
C ASN A 54 -7.74 -4.96 -2.18
N GLY A 55 -8.11 -5.58 -3.31
CA GLY A 55 -7.25 -5.75 -4.48
C GLY A 55 -6.06 -6.72 -4.32
N ALA A 56 -5.96 -7.46 -3.22
CA ALA A 56 -4.84 -8.36 -2.94
C ALA A 56 -5.31 -9.59 -2.14
N TYR A 57 -4.38 -10.48 -1.79
CA TYR A 57 -4.61 -11.58 -0.86
C TYR A 57 -3.75 -11.40 0.39
N LEU A 58 -4.28 -11.83 1.53
CA LEU A 58 -3.45 -12.14 2.68
C LEU A 58 -2.59 -13.35 2.31
N GLY A 59 -1.30 -13.32 2.58
CA GLY A 59 -0.38 -14.42 2.34
C GLY A 59 0.37 -14.81 3.60
N PHE A 60 0.90 -16.03 3.60
CA PHE A 60 1.85 -16.52 4.58
C PHE A 60 3.13 -16.93 3.88
N ASP A 61 4.24 -16.31 4.26
CA ASP A 61 5.55 -16.68 3.77
C ASP A 61 6.08 -17.86 4.60
N SER A 62 6.26 -19.02 3.96
CA SER A 62 6.70 -20.22 4.67
C SER A 62 8.19 -20.21 5.04
N GLU A 63 8.99 -19.32 4.44
CA GLU A 63 10.42 -19.19 4.76
C GLU A 63 10.65 -18.31 5.97
N THR A 64 9.96 -17.17 6.05
CA THR A 64 10.11 -16.22 7.17
C THR A 64 9.13 -16.49 8.31
N GLY A 65 8.03 -17.21 8.05
CA GLY A 65 6.94 -17.40 9.00
C GLY A 65 6.04 -16.16 9.16
N GLU A 66 6.18 -15.18 8.28
CA GLU A 66 5.46 -13.90 8.38
C GLU A 66 4.20 -13.83 7.53
N ARG A 67 3.30 -12.92 7.91
CA ARG A 67 2.15 -12.55 7.08
C ARG A 67 2.58 -11.51 6.06
N VAL A 68 2.21 -11.75 4.82
CA VAL A 68 2.52 -10.87 3.69
C VAL A 68 1.25 -10.46 2.96
N ARG A 69 1.34 -9.41 2.15
CA ARG A 69 0.31 -9.03 1.20
C ARG A 69 0.76 -9.49 -0.18
N LEU A 70 -0.10 -10.26 -0.86
CA LEU A 70 0.13 -10.78 -2.21
C LEU A 70 -0.78 -10.02 -3.18
N GLU A 71 -0.23 -9.06 -3.91
CA GLU A 71 -1.00 -8.26 -4.86
C GLU A 71 -0.89 -8.84 -6.28
N PRO A 72 -1.96 -9.41 -6.84
CA PRO A 72 -1.93 -9.98 -8.18
C PRO A 72 -2.06 -8.90 -9.26
N TYR A 73 -1.33 -9.07 -10.34
CA TYR A 73 -1.44 -8.32 -11.57
C TYR A 73 -1.85 -9.26 -12.70
N TYR A 74 -3.01 -9.00 -13.30
CA TYR A 74 -3.57 -9.81 -14.40
C TYR A 74 -3.38 -9.17 -15.78
N GLY A 75 -2.72 -8.01 -15.87
CA GLY A 75 -2.51 -7.32 -17.15
C GLY A 75 -1.46 -7.98 -18.04
N ASN A 76 -1.48 -7.68 -19.33
CA ASN A 76 -0.61 -8.36 -20.30
C ASN A 76 0.84 -7.87 -20.28
N ASP A 77 1.13 -6.68 -19.74
CA ASP A 77 2.47 -6.08 -19.75
C ASP A 77 3.31 -6.57 -18.56
N ARG A 78 3.70 -7.86 -18.61
CA ARG A 78 4.59 -8.49 -17.62
C ARG A 78 5.97 -7.85 -17.59
N THR A 79 6.47 -7.40 -18.74
CA THR A 79 7.78 -6.75 -18.84
C THR A 79 7.82 -5.44 -18.06
N ALA A 80 6.80 -4.59 -18.22
CA ALA A 80 6.72 -3.36 -17.44
C ALA A 80 6.50 -3.64 -15.94
N PHE A 81 5.72 -4.67 -15.61
CA PHE A 81 5.51 -5.10 -14.23
C PHE A 81 6.83 -5.48 -13.53
N PHE A 82 7.61 -6.40 -14.11
CA PHE A 82 8.85 -6.87 -13.50
C PHE A 82 9.93 -5.79 -13.49
N ARG A 83 10.05 -4.98 -14.54
CA ARG A 83 10.96 -3.82 -14.54
C ARG A 83 10.68 -2.87 -13.37
N ARG A 84 9.40 -2.66 -13.07
CA ARG A 84 8.97 -1.80 -11.97
C ARG A 84 9.21 -2.48 -10.62
N ALA A 85 8.93 -3.77 -10.48
CA ALA A 85 9.23 -4.54 -9.28
C ALA A 85 10.73 -4.50 -8.93
N ASP A 86 11.60 -4.77 -9.89
CA ASP A 86 13.06 -4.76 -9.73
C ASP A 86 13.57 -3.44 -9.16
N ALA A 87 13.00 -2.34 -9.63
CA ALA A 87 13.43 -1.04 -9.19
C ALA A 87 12.81 -0.61 -7.85
N LEU A 88 11.61 -1.09 -7.51
CA LEU A 88 11.04 -0.93 -6.17
C LEU A 88 11.81 -1.72 -5.11
N LEU A 89 12.33 -2.90 -5.45
CA LEU A 89 13.20 -3.69 -4.57
C LEU A 89 14.46 -2.93 -4.15
N ARG A 90 14.96 -2.00 -4.97
CA ARG A 90 16.14 -1.16 -4.67
C ARG A 90 15.88 -0.08 -3.60
N VAL A 91 14.61 0.20 -3.29
CA VAL A 91 14.20 1.16 -2.26
C VAL A 91 13.39 0.48 -1.16
N SER A 92 13.57 -0.83 -0.99
CA SER A 92 12.86 -1.65 0.00
C SER A 92 13.12 -1.22 1.44
N ASP A 93 14.30 -0.66 1.73
CA ASP A 93 14.66 -0.14 3.05
C ASP A 93 14.12 1.28 3.35
N CYS A 94 13.37 1.88 2.41
CA CYS A 94 12.82 3.21 2.61
C CYS A 94 11.63 3.18 3.60
N VAL A 95 11.82 3.75 4.78
CA VAL A 95 10.82 3.78 5.86
C VAL A 95 9.50 4.47 5.46
N GLY A 96 9.53 5.39 4.48
CA GLY A 96 8.35 6.06 3.96
C GLY A 96 7.51 5.20 3.00
N LEU A 97 8.01 4.02 2.61
CA LEU A 97 7.37 3.11 1.66
C LEU A 97 7.01 1.79 2.34
N ILE A 98 5.82 1.28 2.03
CA ILE A 98 5.54 -0.15 2.15
C ILE A 98 5.94 -0.77 0.81
N ALA A 99 7.22 -1.10 0.73
CA ALA A 99 7.87 -1.49 -0.51
C ALA A 99 7.55 -2.93 -0.91
N VAL A 100 7.80 -3.21 -2.19
CA VAL A 100 7.83 -4.57 -2.72
C VAL A 100 9.04 -5.30 -2.13
N THR A 101 8.83 -6.50 -1.62
CA THR A 101 9.87 -7.39 -1.06
C THR A 101 10.16 -8.60 -1.93
N ASP A 102 9.23 -8.96 -2.82
CA ASP A 102 9.43 -10.00 -3.83
C ASP A 102 8.46 -9.81 -5.01
N ALA A 103 8.77 -10.38 -6.17
CA ALA A 103 7.88 -10.41 -7.33
C ALA A 103 8.11 -11.65 -8.20
N PHE A 104 7.02 -12.31 -8.61
CA PHE A 104 7.08 -13.56 -9.38
C PHE A 104 5.84 -13.76 -10.24
N GLU A 105 5.86 -14.77 -11.12
CA GLU A 105 4.69 -15.22 -11.88
C GLU A 105 4.29 -16.63 -11.45
N ASP A 106 3.00 -16.85 -11.21
CA ASP A 106 2.43 -18.17 -10.89
C ASP A 106 0.90 -18.13 -11.08
N ALA A 107 0.24 -19.27 -11.21
CA ALA A 107 -1.22 -19.38 -11.28
C ALA A 107 -1.89 -18.43 -12.30
N GLY A 108 -1.21 -18.12 -13.41
CA GLY A 108 -1.69 -17.23 -14.47
C GLY A 108 -1.66 -15.73 -14.15
N ALA A 109 -0.98 -15.31 -13.08
CA ALA A 109 -0.82 -13.91 -12.69
C ALA A 109 0.62 -13.60 -12.28
N ALA A 110 1.04 -12.34 -12.47
CA ALA A 110 2.22 -11.84 -11.78
C ALA A 110 1.82 -11.37 -10.38
N PHE A 111 2.68 -11.51 -9.40
CA PHE A 111 2.44 -11.11 -8.01
C PHE A 111 3.56 -10.19 -7.56
N CYS A 112 3.22 -9.14 -6.83
CA CYS A 112 4.16 -8.45 -5.97
C CYS A 112 3.82 -8.73 -4.50
N VAL A 113 4.86 -8.96 -3.72
CA VAL A 113 4.80 -9.27 -2.29
C VAL A 113 5.20 -8.03 -1.51
N HIS A 114 4.45 -7.74 -0.46
CA HIS A 114 4.76 -6.68 0.48
C HIS A 114 4.69 -7.25 1.88
N ALA A 115 5.45 -6.67 2.81
CA ALA A 115 5.14 -6.84 4.23
C ALA A 115 3.68 -6.40 4.49
N MET A 116 3.03 -7.00 5.48
CA MET A 116 1.71 -6.53 5.88
C MET A 116 1.84 -5.08 6.40
N PRO A 117 1.09 -4.11 5.83
CA PRO A 117 1.15 -2.73 6.30
C PRO A 117 0.88 -2.61 7.80
N GLU A 118 1.73 -1.88 8.51
CA GLU A 118 1.44 -1.45 9.87
C GLU A 118 0.52 -0.22 9.86
N GLY A 119 -0.53 -0.24 10.69
CA GLY A 119 -1.45 0.89 10.84
C GLY A 119 -2.74 0.75 10.04
N VAL A 120 -3.41 1.88 9.83
CA VAL A 120 -4.73 1.96 9.17
C VAL A 120 -4.66 2.77 7.89
N PRO A 121 -5.32 2.33 6.81
CA PRO A 121 -5.41 3.13 5.59
C PRO A 121 -6.26 4.38 5.85
N LEU A 122 -5.92 5.48 5.18
CA LEU A 122 -6.52 6.80 5.39
C LEU A 122 -8.07 6.82 5.37
N PRO A 123 -8.80 6.10 4.48
CA PRO A 123 -10.26 6.07 4.43
C PRO A 123 -10.95 5.54 5.69
N LEU A 124 -10.25 4.74 6.49
CA LEU A 124 -10.82 4.10 7.68
C LEU A 124 -10.62 4.93 8.95
N ARG A 125 -10.07 6.15 8.83
CA ARG A 125 -9.92 7.07 9.95
C ARG A 125 -11.29 7.60 10.42
N PRO A 126 -11.59 7.57 11.73
CA PRO A 126 -12.89 7.94 12.27
C PRO A 126 -13.15 9.46 12.34
N PHE A 127 -12.16 10.32 12.06
CA PHE A 127 -12.26 11.78 12.17
C PHE A 127 -11.40 12.48 11.11
N PRO A 128 -11.71 13.73 10.72
CA PRO A 128 -10.82 14.55 9.90
C PRO A 128 -9.44 14.65 10.56
N LEU A 129 -8.40 14.72 9.74
CA LEU A 129 -7.03 14.94 10.20
C LEU A 129 -6.93 16.32 10.86
N THR A 130 -6.23 16.43 11.99
CA THR A 130 -5.81 17.74 12.53
C THR A 130 -4.78 18.40 11.62
N GLU A 131 -4.52 19.71 11.76
CA GLU A 131 -3.50 20.42 10.97
C GLU A 131 -2.13 19.76 11.07
N LYS A 132 -1.77 19.30 12.27
CA LYS A 132 -0.50 18.63 12.53
C LYS A 132 -0.46 17.28 11.81
N GLU A 133 -1.52 16.48 11.90
CA GLU A 133 -1.59 15.19 11.23
C GLU A 133 -1.61 15.34 9.70
N LEU A 134 -2.31 16.34 9.17
CA LEU A 134 -2.33 16.63 7.73
C LEU A 134 -0.96 17.07 7.24
N LEU A 135 -0.30 17.99 7.95
CA LEU A 135 1.06 18.43 7.62
C LEU A 135 2.05 17.26 7.69
N THR A 136 1.97 16.42 8.73
CA THR A 136 2.81 15.22 8.84
C THR A 136 2.54 14.25 7.69
N ALA A 137 1.29 13.98 7.34
CA ALA A 137 0.95 13.06 6.26
C ALA A 137 1.40 13.56 4.88
N LEU A 138 1.19 14.85 4.59
CA LEU A 138 1.70 15.50 3.36
C LEU A 138 3.23 15.52 3.34
N ASN A 139 3.85 15.72 4.53
CA ASN A 139 5.28 15.55 4.68
C ASN A 139 5.69 14.12 4.35
N ASP A 140 5.29 13.11 5.10
CA ASP A 140 5.74 11.75 4.82
C ASP A 140 5.46 11.28 3.38
N ALA A 141 4.30 11.64 2.81
CA ALA A 141 3.96 11.30 1.43
C ALA A 141 4.94 11.91 0.42
N ALA A 142 5.29 13.20 0.52
CA ALA A 142 6.23 13.75 -0.46
C ALA A 142 7.67 13.22 -0.29
N ASP A 143 8.04 12.62 0.86
CA ASP A 143 9.41 12.19 1.14
C ASP A 143 9.57 10.83 0.46
N ALA A 144 8.53 10.00 0.62
CA ALA A 144 8.35 8.79 -0.15
C ALA A 144 8.33 9.06 -1.67
N LEU A 145 7.58 10.07 -2.14
CA LEU A 145 7.58 10.44 -3.56
C LEU A 145 8.94 10.96 -4.03
N LEU A 146 9.65 11.74 -3.23
CA LEU A 146 11.00 12.21 -3.55
C LEU A 146 11.96 11.04 -3.76
N VAL A 147 11.89 10.01 -2.90
CA VAL A 147 12.67 8.78 -3.07
C VAL A 147 12.33 8.07 -4.37
N LEU A 148 11.04 7.83 -4.63
CA LEU A 148 10.58 7.15 -5.86
C LEU A 148 10.98 7.91 -7.13
N HIS A 149 10.79 9.23 -7.14
CA HIS A 149 11.09 10.10 -8.27
C HIS A 149 12.60 10.25 -8.51
N SER A 150 13.45 10.00 -7.51
CA SER A 150 14.91 9.95 -7.66
C SER A 150 15.42 8.72 -8.42
N ILE A 151 14.64 7.63 -8.42
CA ILE A 151 14.89 6.40 -9.21
C ILE A 151 13.96 6.32 -10.44
N PRO A 152 13.78 7.45 -11.14
CA PRO A 152 12.70 7.80 -12.07
C PRO A 152 11.45 6.90 -12.12
N ILE A 153 10.87 6.56 -10.97
CA ILE A 153 9.69 5.69 -10.89
C ILE A 153 8.54 6.45 -10.26
N PRO A 154 7.38 6.57 -10.94
CA PRO A 154 6.20 7.13 -10.29
C PRO A 154 5.68 6.16 -9.24
N HIS A 155 4.94 6.61 -8.23
CA HIS A 155 4.09 5.72 -7.44
C HIS A 155 2.98 5.13 -8.34
N GLY A 156 2.40 5.93 -9.24
CA GLY A 156 1.56 5.48 -10.36
C GLY A 156 0.17 4.96 -10.01
N SER A 157 -0.19 4.93 -8.73
CA SER A 157 -1.48 4.40 -8.28
C SER A 157 -1.87 4.98 -6.92
N LEU A 158 -1.53 6.25 -6.68
CA LEU A 158 -1.73 6.87 -5.38
C LEU A 158 -3.22 7.10 -5.13
N THR A 159 -3.77 6.35 -4.18
CA THR A 159 -5.17 6.42 -3.73
C THR A 159 -5.22 6.37 -2.21
N ALA A 160 -6.37 6.70 -1.60
CA ALA A 160 -6.46 6.83 -0.14
C ALA A 160 -6.16 5.49 0.58
N ASP A 161 -6.57 4.37 0.00
CA ASP A 161 -6.29 3.01 0.49
C ASP A 161 -4.83 2.58 0.32
N ARG A 162 -4.00 3.40 -0.34
CA ARG A 162 -2.55 3.22 -0.49
C ARG A 162 -1.75 4.07 0.48
N VAL A 163 -2.39 4.92 1.27
CA VAL A 163 -1.75 5.75 2.30
C VAL A 163 -2.09 5.17 3.66
N TYR A 164 -1.08 4.59 4.32
CA TYR A 164 -1.22 3.99 5.64
C TYR A 164 -0.68 4.93 6.70
N VAL A 165 -1.44 5.14 7.77
CA VAL A 165 -0.96 5.87 8.96
C VAL A 165 -0.68 4.86 10.05
N SER A 166 0.58 4.76 10.43
CA SER A 166 1.07 3.83 11.46
C SER A 166 0.86 4.40 12.87
N SER A 167 1.06 3.56 13.90
CA SER A 167 0.81 3.93 15.31
C SER A 167 1.71 5.05 15.83
N ASP A 168 2.85 5.27 15.17
CA ASP A 168 3.76 6.41 15.41
C ASP A 168 3.25 7.73 14.80
N GLY A 169 2.10 7.71 14.12
CA GLY A 169 1.51 8.86 13.45
C GLY A 169 2.15 9.21 12.12
N ARG A 170 3.04 8.35 11.59
CA ARG A 170 3.68 8.56 10.28
C ARG A 170 2.85 7.96 9.16
N ALA A 171 2.81 8.65 8.02
CA ALA A 171 2.19 8.12 6.81
C ALA A 171 3.21 7.34 5.97
N ARG A 172 2.80 6.23 5.36
CA ARG A 172 3.63 5.37 4.50
C ARG A 172 2.84 5.01 3.25
N LEU A 173 3.52 4.99 2.10
CA LEU A 173 2.89 4.74 0.81
C LEU A 173 3.04 3.26 0.41
N LEU A 174 1.91 2.59 0.17
CA LEU A 174 1.88 1.24 -0.38
C LEU A 174 2.14 1.27 -1.89
N THR A 175 3.36 0.87 -2.25
CA THR A 175 3.79 0.75 -3.64
C THR A 175 3.06 -0.40 -4.37
N ALA A 176 3.14 -0.46 -5.69
CA ALA A 176 2.84 -1.67 -6.45
C ALA A 176 3.69 -1.75 -7.71
N ALA A 177 3.96 -2.98 -8.12
CA ALA A 177 4.66 -3.27 -9.37
C ALA A 177 3.74 -3.16 -10.61
N ALA A 178 2.42 -3.08 -10.43
CA ALA A 178 1.51 -2.82 -11.54
C ALA A 178 1.86 -1.46 -12.21
N PRO A 179 1.98 -1.41 -13.55
CA PRO A 179 2.13 -0.14 -14.27
C PRO A 179 0.94 0.79 -14.00
N GLY A 180 1.20 2.09 -13.95
CA GLY A 180 0.19 3.10 -13.59
C GLY A 180 0.52 4.49 -14.13
N GLY A 181 -0.01 5.52 -13.47
CA GLY A 181 0.21 6.93 -13.80
C GLY A 181 1.67 7.38 -13.73
N GLY A 182 1.94 8.57 -14.24
CA GLY A 182 3.26 9.19 -14.27
C GLY A 182 3.62 9.97 -13.00
N ILE A 183 4.84 10.53 -12.98
CA ILE A 183 5.37 11.31 -11.84
C ILE A 183 4.49 12.54 -11.55
N ALA A 184 4.05 13.23 -12.60
CA ALA A 184 3.15 14.37 -12.48
C ALA A 184 1.78 13.97 -11.91
N ASP A 185 1.32 12.75 -12.19
CA ASP A 185 0.05 12.25 -11.66
C ASP A 185 0.13 12.01 -10.16
N ASP A 186 1.27 11.59 -9.61
CA ASP A 186 1.41 11.33 -8.17
C ASP A 186 1.11 12.57 -7.32
N LEU A 187 1.69 13.72 -7.69
CA LEU A 187 1.49 14.99 -6.97
C LEU A 187 0.04 15.46 -7.10
N ARG A 188 -0.54 15.33 -8.31
CA ARG A 188 -1.94 15.64 -8.56
C ARG A 188 -2.87 14.78 -7.72
N MET A 189 -2.64 13.47 -7.70
CA MET A 189 -3.41 12.52 -6.92
C MET A 189 -3.28 12.81 -5.42
N LEU A 190 -2.10 13.17 -4.94
CA LEU A 190 -1.91 13.57 -3.55
C LEU A 190 -2.81 14.77 -3.18
N GLY A 191 -2.88 15.79 -4.03
CA GLY A 191 -3.79 16.94 -3.83
C GLY A 191 -5.25 16.50 -3.76
N LEU A 192 -5.70 15.69 -4.73
CA LEU A 192 -7.08 15.19 -4.79
C LEU A 192 -7.46 14.33 -3.58
N LEU A 193 -6.51 13.60 -2.99
CA LEU A 193 -6.76 12.75 -1.83
C LEU A 193 -7.06 13.54 -0.56
N PHE A 194 -6.36 14.65 -0.36
CA PHE A 194 -6.52 15.50 0.83
C PHE A 194 -7.52 16.64 0.61
N LEU A 195 -7.95 16.89 -0.64
CA LEU A 195 -8.95 17.92 -0.98
C LEU A 195 -10.31 17.73 -0.27
N PRO A 196 -10.88 16.53 -0.13
CA PRO A 196 -12.13 16.37 0.63
C PRO A 196 -11.96 16.56 2.15
N VAL A 197 -10.73 16.39 2.67
CA VAL A 197 -10.44 16.39 4.12
C VAL A 197 -10.19 17.81 4.66
N HIS A 198 -9.65 18.72 3.86
CA HIS A 198 -9.29 20.08 4.32
C HIS A 198 -10.46 21.08 4.33
N GLY A 199 -11.48 20.89 3.48
CA GLY A 199 -12.60 21.82 3.30
C GLY A 199 -13.49 22.02 4.53
N THR A 200 -13.25 21.29 5.62
CA THR A 200 -14.02 21.40 6.86
C THR A 200 -13.29 22.14 7.98
N ILE A 201 -11.94 22.23 8.00
CA ILE A 201 -11.21 22.73 9.19
C ILE A 201 -9.91 23.53 8.89
N HIS A 202 -9.24 23.40 7.73
CA HIS A 202 -7.81 23.82 7.61
C HIS A 202 -7.46 24.70 6.40
N LYS A 203 -8.01 25.92 6.36
CA LYS A 203 -7.83 26.91 5.26
C LYS A 203 -6.38 27.20 4.84
N ARG A 204 -5.43 27.06 5.76
CA ARG A 204 -4.01 27.34 5.47
C ARG A 204 -3.40 26.37 4.45
N PHE A 205 -4.03 25.22 4.20
CA PHE A 205 -3.54 24.24 3.22
C PHE A 205 -4.20 24.38 1.84
N ASP A 206 -5.25 25.21 1.68
CA ASP A 206 -6.05 25.33 0.45
C ASP A 206 -5.15 25.57 -0.77
N THR A 207 -4.25 26.57 -0.67
CA THR A 207 -3.35 26.92 -1.77
C THR A 207 -2.46 25.76 -2.21
N VAL A 208 -1.94 24.98 -1.27
CA VAL A 208 -1.09 23.82 -1.55
C VAL A 208 -1.90 22.66 -2.12
N LEU A 209 -3.05 22.32 -1.53
CA LEU A 209 -3.88 21.19 -1.95
C LEU A 209 -4.56 21.42 -3.29
N GLU A 210 -5.12 22.61 -3.51
CA GLU A 210 -5.64 23.03 -4.82
C GLU A 210 -4.51 23.11 -5.85
N GLY A 211 -3.32 23.57 -5.45
CA GLY A 211 -2.15 23.60 -6.31
C GLY A 211 -1.72 22.23 -6.76
N LEU A 212 -1.66 21.26 -5.84
CA LEU A 212 -1.41 19.86 -6.17
C LEU A 212 -2.49 19.33 -7.11
N ALA A 213 -3.76 19.44 -6.75
CA ALA A 213 -4.88 18.92 -7.55
C ALA A 213 -4.96 19.53 -8.96
N ALA A 214 -4.55 20.80 -9.11
CA ALA A 214 -4.45 21.49 -10.39
C ALA A 214 -3.17 21.16 -11.18
N GLY A 215 -2.23 20.39 -10.62
CA GLY A 215 -0.97 20.03 -11.26
C GLY A 215 0.06 21.17 -11.32
N ARG A 216 0.00 22.12 -10.38
CA ARG A 216 0.94 23.27 -10.31
C ARG A 216 2.32 22.90 -9.77
N TYR A 217 2.44 21.79 -9.05
CA TYR A 217 3.72 21.30 -8.53
C TYR A 217 4.37 20.36 -9.55
N THR A 218 5.64 20.63 -9.85
CA THR A 218 6.43 19.87 -10.84
C THR A 218 7.32 18.80 -10.21
N SER A 219 7.57 18.89 -8.90
CA SER A 219 8.40 17.93 -8.16
C SER A 219 7.97 17.78 -6.70
N ALA A 220 8.27 16.63 -6.10
CA ALA A 220 8.08 16.41 -4.68
C ALA A 220 8.94 17.35 -3.81
N LEU A 221 10.08 17.82 -4.33
CA LEU A 221 10.95 18.79 -3.66
C LEU A 221 10.28 20.17 -3.53
N GLU A 222 9.61 20.63 -4.58
CA GLU A 222 8.84 21.87 -4.59
C GLU A 222 7.69 21.81 -3.57
N LEU A 223 6.95 20.69 -3.55
CA LEU A 223 5.92 20.45 -2.54
C LEU A 223 6.51 20.46 -1.12
N ARG A 224 7.65 19.81 -0.93
CA ARG A 224 8.29 19.75 0.39
C ARG A 224 8.71 21.14 0.89
N HIS A 225 9.21 22.00 0.01
CA HIS A 225 9.49 23.39 0.33
C HIS A 225 8.23 24.17 0.75
N ALA A 226 7.14 24.06 -0.04
CA ALA A 226 5.87 24.72 0.27
C ALA A 226 5.31 24.30 1.64
N LEU A 227 5.39 23.01 1.97
CA LEU A 227 4.96 22.49 3.27
C LEU A 227 5.85 22.99 4.42
N GLY A 228 7.14 23.20 4.18
CA GLY A 228 8.06 23.85 5.12
C GLY A 228 7.65 25.30 5.41
N CYS A 229 7.29 26.07 4.37
CA CYS A 229 6.77 27.42 4.54
C CYS A 229 5.50 27.45 5.41
N LEU A 230 4.57 26.52 5.18
CA LEU A 230 3.37 26.37 6.01
C LEU A 230 3.70 26.04 7.47
N ALA A 231 4.69 25.18 7.71
CA ALA A 231 5.11 24.80 9.06
C ALA A 231 5.65 26.01 9.84
N ASP A 232 6.34 26.91 9.17
CA ASP A 232 6.89 28.15 9.74
C ASP A 232 5.87 29.29 9.85
N GLY A 233 4.60 29.06 9.49
CA GLY A 233 3.55 30.07 9.49
C GLY A 233 3.67 31.11 8.36
N ARG A 234 4.47 30.81 7.32
CA ARG A 234 4.60 31.65 6.13
C ARG A 234 3.54 31.25 5.09
N SER A 235 3.16 32.19 4.23
CA SER A 235 2.38 31.87 3.03
C SER A 235 3.21 30.99 2.09
N ALA A 236 2.68 29.84 1.73
CA ALA A 236 3.26 28.90 0.78
C ALA A 236 2.77 29.15 -0.65
#